data_AF-A0AAP0AZQ6-F1
#
_entry.id   AF-A0AAP0AZQ6-F1
#
_cell.length_a   1.000
_cell.length_b   1.000
_cell.length_c   1.000
_cell.angle_alpha   90.00
_cell.angle_beta   90.00
_cell.angle_gamma   90.00
#
_symmetry.space_group_name_H-M   'P 1'
#
loop_
_entity.id
_entity.type
_entity.pdbx_description
1 polymer ?
#
loop_
_entity_poly.entity_id
_entity_poly.type
_entity_poly.pdbx_seq_one_letter_code
_entity_poly.pdbx_strand_id
1 'polypeptide(L)'
;MGPHSTSSPQPTTINALTTSFNEQIRPLLDAVDRLRQLKVMQEGIELPTIVVVGDQSSYVCVRNRIGSESYEEARASESKLFNSHHLLSRIDKSIVGIPVLAQRLMSIQAQSIAKCIPNIVRKINEKLSSHLSELDGMPQNLVSVADAMRAFMQIISRAKEALKKLLIRGEFEDYPNENQMHCTARLVEMLNEYAKDLPADIPSKGGFLMEEIAILEETRGIGLPNFLSRTAFLTLLQVKVKEVSSLPHDFVMKVWSYMEDVILRVLDEATENYPPLQACTRRAVHNLVEKMRRKSRQVVKEIIEMEMITDYTCNPDYMKTWVELMDSHDAFMEALQNLSKPSKIHIKIIGDVDVWPLRKKHEGLVEQAFDIRMRLVSYWKCVILRLVDVLALHVRYAVKNLVDDELESEVLNEVVGGPKNELQKMLEESPSTAGKRARLRKSVQLLKESKEVVGKIIDKINVIAPLE
;
A
#
# COMPACT_ATOMS: atom_id res chain seq x y z
N MET A 1 45.40 57.34 -73.96
CA MET A 1 44.42 56.25 -74.19
C MET A 1 45.22 55.02 -74.61
N GLY A 2 45.17 53.84 -74.01
CA GLY A 2 44.51 53.31 -72.82
C GLY A 2 45.39 52.16 -72.28
N PRO A 3 45.08 51.60 -71.09
CA PRO A 3 46.05 50.85 -70.29
C PRO A 3 46.06 49.34 -70.56
N HIS A 4 47.22 48.75 -70.25
CA HIS A 4 47.42 47.31 -70.04
C HIS A 4 46.48 46.77 -68.96
N SER A 5 45.83 45.63 -69.22
CA SER A 5 45.12 44.82 -68.23
C SER A 5 45.76 43.44 -68.17
N THR A 6 46.49 43.20 -67.08
CA THR A 6 46.98 41.90 -66.65
C THR A 6 45.82 41.10 -66.06
N SER A 7 45.52 39.94 -66.63
CA SER A 7 44.52 39.00 -66.13
C SER A 7 45.03 38.30 -64.87
N SER A 8 44.42 38.60 -63.73
CA SER A 8 44.56 37.84 -62.47
C SER A 8 43.76 36.51 -62.54
N PRO A 9 44.25 35.40 -61.97
CA PRO A 9 43.42 34.19 -61.78
C PRO A 9 42.44 34.38 -60.61
N GLN A 10 41.26 33.77 -60.74
CA GLN A 10 40.03 34.04 -59.99
C GLN A 10 40.02 33.73 -58.47
N PRO A 11 39.13 34.41 -57.69
CA PRO A 11 38.82 34.15 -56.27
C PRO A 11 37.67 33.13 -56.02
N THR A 12 37.34 32.25 -56.97
CA THR A 12 36.09 31.45 -56.94
C THR A 12 36.12 30.27 -55.97
N THR A 13 37.29 29.66 -55.71
CA THR A 13 37.39 28.40 -54.96
C THR A 13 37.28 28.57 -53.44
N ILE A 14 37.63 29.75 -52.90
CA ILE A 14 37.58 30.05 -51.46
C ILE A 14 36.12 30.22 -50.99
N ASN A 15 35.27 30.83 -51.83
CA ASN A 15 33.85 30.99 -51.50
C ASN A 15 33.13 29.64 -51.44
N ALA A 16 33.35 28.73 -52.40
CA ALA A 16 32.63 27.45 -52.44
C ALA A 16 32.88 26.56 -51.20
N LEU A 17 34.13 26.49 -50.72
CA LEU A 17 34.49 25.72 -49.51
C LEU A 17 33.94 26.37 -48.22
N THR A 18 33.97 27.70 -48.15
CA THR A 18 33.45 28.45 -47.00
C THR A 18 31.92 28.37 -46.93
N THR A 19 31.25 28.38 -48.09
CA THR A 19 29.79 28.19 -48.20
C THR A 19 29.38 26.77 -47.83
N SER A 20 30.04 25.74 -48.37
CA SER A 20 29.78 24.33 -48.03
C SER A 20 30.00 24.05 -46.54
N PHE A 21 31.04 24.61 -45.92
CA PHE A 21 31.27 24.51 -44.47
C PHE A 21 30.16 25.16 -43.63
N ASN A 22 29.77 26.39 -43.99
CA ASN A 22 28.73 27.12 -43.26
C ASN A 22 27.34 26.50 -43.41
N GLU A 23 27.04 25.87 -44.54
CA GLU A 23 25.72 25.27 -44.80
C GLU A 23 25.56 23.87 -44.20
N GLN A 24 26.60 23.02 -44.27
CA GLN A 24 26.46 21.60 -43.95
C GLN A 24 26.98 21.22 -42.55
N ILE A 25 28.08 21.80 -42.09
CA ILE A 25 28.78 21.32 -40.88
C ILE A 25 28.58 22.22 -39.68
N ARG A 26 28.59 23.54 -39.90
CA ARG A 26 28.38 24.50 -38.81
C ARG A 26 27.08 24.24 -38.02
N PRO A 27 25.95 23.89 -38.65
CA PRO A 27 24.73 23.53 -37.92
C PRO A 27 24.88 22.25 -37.07
N LEU A 28 25.67 21.27 -37.52
CA LEU A 28 25.94 20.03 -36.78
C LEU A 28 26.78 20.30 -35.53
N LEU A 29 27.84 21.09 -35.68
CA LEU A 29 28.71 21.49 -34.58
C LEU A 29 27.98 22.38 -33.58
N ASP A 30 27.27 23.42 -34.06
CA ASP A 30 26.47 24.31 -33.21
C ASP A 30 25.45 23.54 -32.38
N ALA A 31 24.90 22.46 -32.93
CA ALA A 31 23.92 21.66 -32.22
C ALA A 31 24.55 20.69 -31.21
N VAL A 32 25.71 20.09 -31.52
CA VAL A 32 26.50 19.34 -30.51
C VAL A 32 26.93 20.27 -29.38
N ASP A 33 27.31 21.51 -29.68
CA ASP A 33 27.67 22.51 -28.69
C ASP A 33 26.45 22.98 -27.87
N ARG A 34 25.28 23.15 -28.49
CA ARG A 34 24.02 23.41 -27.78
C ARG A 34 23.66 22.25 -26.85
N LEU A 35 23.80 20.99 -27.28
CA LEU A 35 23.60 19.84 -26.41
C LEU A 35 24.63 19.86 -25.25
N ARG A 36 25.88 20.22 -25.51
CA ARG A 36 26.89 20.38 -24.45
C ARG A 36 26.50 21.47 -23.45
N GLN A 37 25.99 22.61 -23.92
CA GLN A 37 25.49 23.71 -23.08
C GLN A 37 24.25 23.31 -22.28
N LEU A 38 23.35 22.50 -22.87
CA LEU A 38 22.19 21.90 -22.21
C LEU A 38 22.58 20.82 -21.20
N LYS A 39 23.88 20.51 -21.01
CA LYS A 39 24.39 19.55 -20.03
C LYS A 39 23.77 18.16 -20.17
N VAL A 40 23.42 17.71 -21.38
CA VAL A 40 22.80 16.39 -21.61
C VAL A 40 23.70 15.22 -21.16
N MET A 41 25.01 15.45 -21.00
CA MET A 41 25.95 14.49 -20.40
C MET A 41 25.63 14.17 -18.92
N GLN A 42 25.02 15.10 -18.17
CA GLN A 42 24.56 14.85 -16.81
C GLN A 42 23.36 13.87 -16.77
N GLU A 43 22.63 13.79 -17.87
CA GLU A 43 21.61 12.78 -18.12
C GLU A 43 22.20 11.48 -18.68
N GLY A 44 23.52 11.25 -18.61
CA GLY A 44 24.16 10.01 -19.08
C GLY A 44 24.12 9.82 -20.61
N ILE A 45 23.89 10.89 -21.37
CA ILE A 45 23.94 10.87 -22.83
C ILE A 45 25.32 11.34 -23.27
N GLU A 46 26.10 10.41 -23.79
CA GLU A 46 27.43 10.69 -24.34
C GLU A 46 27.30 11.49 -25.64
N LEU A 47 28.03 12.60 -25.69
CA LEU A 47 28.18 13.41 -26.89
C LEU A 47 29.44 12.96 -27.63
N PRO A 48 29.45 13.00 -28.97
CA PRO A 48 30.63 12.65 -29.75
C PRO A 48 31.80 13.55 -29.36
N THR A 49 32.91 12.94 -28.94
CA THR A 49 34.17 13.65 -28.77
C THR A 49 34.68 13.97 -30.16
N ILE A 50 34.82 15.26 -30.48
CA ILE A 50 35.39 15.70 -31.75
C ILE A 50 36.89 15.39 -31.69
N VAL A 51 37.25 14.16 -32.02
CA VAL A 51 38.64 13.72 -32.20
C VAL A 51 38.83 13.45 -33.67
N VAL A 52 39.82 14.11 -34.26
CA VAL A 52 40.28 13.82 -35.62
C VAL A 52 40.96 12.45 -35.58
N VAL A 53 40.20 11.39 -35.85
CA VAL A 53 40.75 10.07 -36.10
C VAL A 53 41.07 10.00 -37.57
N GLY A 54 42.36 9.94 -37.92
CA GLY A 54 42.78 9.65 -39.28
C GLY A 54 42.31 8.26 -39.66
N ASP A 55 41.55 8.13 -40.76
CA ASP A 55 41.33 6.81 -41.35
C ASP A 55 42.68 6.27 -41.87
N GLN A 56 42.90 4.96 -41.76
CA GLN A 56 44.15 4.31 -42.19
C GLN A 56 44.24 4.16 -43.72
N SER A 57 43.40 4.86 -44.50
CA SER A 57 43.11 4.48 -45.89
C SER A 57 43.28 5.59 -46.93
N SER A 58 43.62 6.84 -46.56
CA SER A 58 43.91 7.88 -47.55
C SER A 58 44.98 8.88 -47.11
N TYR A 59 45.96 9.13 -47.97
CA TYR A 59 47.02 10.11 -47.76
C TYR A 59 46.67 11.42 -48.48
N VAL A 60 46.82 12.56 -47.79
CA VAL A 60 46.72 13.90 -48.39
C VAL A 60 48.07 14.59 -48.31
N CYS A 61 48.62 15.00 -49.46
CA CYS A 61 49.89 15.69 -49.51
C CYS A 61 49.69 17.19 -49.29
N VAL A 62 50.37 17.76 -48.31
CA VAL A 62 50.32 19.19 -47.99
C VAL A 62 51.73 19.77 -47.90
N ARG A 63 51.86 21.05 -48.22
CA ARG A 63 53.08 21.82 -47.95
C ARG A 63 52.88 22.60 -46.65
N ASN A 64 53.72 22.33 -45.66
CA ASN A 64 53.77 23.15 -44.45
C ASN A 64 54.45 24.50 -44.71
N ARG A 65 54.11 25.48 -43.86
CA ARG A 65 54.71 26.81 -43.84
C ARG A 65 56.21 26.71 -43.56
N ILE A 66 57.02 27.51 -44.26
CA ILE A 66 58.47 27.58 -44.05
C ILE A 66 58.84 29.04 -43.68
N GLY A 67 59.49 29.25 -42.53
CA GLY A 67 59.87 30.59 -42.08
C GLY A 67 58.68 31.46 -41.67
N SER A 68 58.66 32.73 -42.10
CA SER A 68 57.65 33.74 -41.72
C SER A 68 56.59 34.03 -42.79
N GLU A 69 56.36 33.13 -43.77
CA GLU A 69 55.37 33.28 -44.86
C GLU A 69 53.95 33.59 -44.33
N SER A 70 53.14 34.44 -44.95
CA SER A 70 51.71 34.56 -44.57
C SER A 70 50.90 33.30 -44.95
N TYR A 71 49.65 33.16 -44.44
CA TYR A 71 48.79 32.02 -44.80
C TYR A 71 48.48 32.00 -46.31
N GLU A 72 48.28 33.18 -46.89
CA GLU A 72 48.03 33.38 -48.31
C GLU A 72 49.27 33.05 -49.15
N GLU A 73 50.46 33.50 -48.72
CA GLU A 73 51.75 33.20 -49.36
C GLU A 73 52.07 31.70 -49.33
N ALA A 74 51.84 31.04 -48.19
CA ALA A 74 52.04 29.60 -48.05
C ALA A 74 51.11 28.81 -48.97
N ARG A 75 49.84 29.23 -49.11
CA ARG A 75 48.84 28.59 -49.97
C ARG A 75 49.09 28.80 -51.46
N ALA A 76 49.57 30.00 -51.85
CA ALA A 76 50.02 30.27 -53.21
C ALA A 76 51.27 29.46 -53.57
N SER A 77 52.20 29.34 -52.63
CA SER A 77 53.42 28.54 -52.79
C SER A 77 53.16 27.03 -52.83
N GLU A 78 52.19 26.54 -52.05
CA GLU A 78 51.67 25.17 -52.11
C GLU A 78 51.08 24.88 -53.49
N SER A 79 50.20 25.76 -53.97
CA SER A 79 49.58 25.63 -55.29
C SER A 79 50.62 25.67 -56.41
N LYS A 80 51.66 26.51 -56.29
CA LYS A 80 52.76 26.56 -57.26
C LYS A 80 53.58 25.27 -57.24
N LEU A 81 53.91 24.75 -56.06
CA LEU A 81 54.69 23.50 -55.91
C LEU A 81 53.99 22.32 -56.60
N PHE A 82 52.70 22.11 -56.30
CA PHE A 82 51.96 20.98 -56.83
C PHE A 82 51.54 21.14 -58.30
N ASN A 83 51.59 22.34 -58.89
CA ASN A 83 51.33 22.51 -60.32
C ASN A 83 52.60 22.53 -61.19
N SER A 84 53.74 22.98 -60.66
CA SER A 84 54.97 23.21 -61.45
C SER A 84 56.05 22.15 -61.29
N HIS A 85 56.02 21.35 -60.22
CA HIS A 85 57.08 20.39 -59.94
C HIS A 85 56.93 19.09 -60.76
N HIS A 86 57.97 18.69 -61.49
CA HIS A 86 57.98 17.59 -62.47
C HIS A 86 57.43 16.22 -62.01
N LEU A 87 57.47 15.93 -60.71
CA LEU A 87 57.02 14.68 -60.10
C LEU A 87 55.72 14.87 -59.29
N LEU A 88 55.52 16.04 -58.68
CA LEU A 88 54.38 16.29 -57.79
C LEU A 88 53.16 16.79 -58.56
N SER A 89 53.34 17.33 -59.77
CA SER A 89 52.26 17.69 -60.69
C SER A 89 51.55 16.50 -61.31
N ARG A 90 52.11 15.30 -61.17
CA ARG A 90 51.49 14.03 -61.60
C ARG A 90 50.56 13.43 -60.53
N ILE A 91 50.55 13.98 -59.31
CA ILE A 91 49.65 13.55 -58.24
C ILE A 91 48.25 14.08 -58.53
N ASP A 92 47.24 13.25 -58.27
CA ASP A 92 45.84 13.62 -58.47
C ASP A 92 45.47 14.85 -57.61
N LYS A 93 44.85 15.85 -58.26
CA LYS A 93 44.45 17.11 -57.62
C LYS A 93 43.41 16.92 -56.51
N SER A 94 42.75 15.77 -56.46
CA SER A 94 41.76 15.39 -55.43
C SER A 94 42.38 14.90 -54.11
N ILE A 95 43.71 14.76 -54.02
CA ILE A 95 44.44 14.31 -52.80
C ILE A 95 45.59 15.25 -52.41
N VAL A 96 45.57 16.49 -52.90
CA VAL A 96 46.68 17.43 -52.75
C VAL A 96 46.20 18.80 -52.30
N GLY A 97 46.87 19.34 -51.28
CA GLY A 97 46.71 20.70 -50.79
C GLY A 97 45.87 20.83 -49.51
N ILE A 98 46.13 21.91 -48.77
CA ILE A 98 45.40 22.25 -47.53
C ILE A 98 43.88 22.34 -47.71
N PRO A 99 43.33 22.89 -48.81
CA PRO A 99 41.87 22.94 -49.02
C PRO A 99 41.24 21.55 -49.09
N VAL A 100 41.91 20.60 -49.76
CA VAL A 100 41.46 19.21 -49.88
C VAL A 100 41.54 18.49 -48.54
N LEU A 101 42.63 18.71 -47.79
CA LEU A 101 42.77 18.18 -46.42
C LEU A 101 41.65 18.68 -45.51
N ALA A 102 41.39 19.99 -45.50
CA ALA A 102 40.32 20.58 -44.71
C ALA A 102 38.97 19.97 -45.10
N GLN A 103 38.67 19.87 -46.40
CA GLN A 103 37.41 19.27 -46.89
C GLN A 103 37.25 17.81 -46.47
N ARG A 104 38.33 17.02 -46.50
CA ARG A 104 38.31 15.61 -46.08
C ARG A 104 38.08 15.46 -44.58
N LEU A 105 38.83 16.20 -43.74
CA LEU A 105 38.65 16.20 -42.30
C LEU A 105 37.23 16.62 -41.91
N MET A 106 36.69 17.62 -42.60
CA MET A 106 35.33 18.10 -42.45
C MET A 106 34.29 17.02 -42.80
N SER A 107 34.45 16.35 -43.94
CA SER A 107 33.55 15.26 -44.35
C SER A 107 33.56 14.08 -43.36
N ILE A 108 34.74 13.69 -42.88
CA ILE A 108 34.89 12.61 -41.87
C ILE A 108 34.19 13.00 -40.55
N GLN A 109 34.38 14.24 -40.09
CA GLN A 109 33.70 14.73 -38.88
C GLN A 109 32.19 14.76 -39.04
N ALA A 110 31.68 15.26 -40.18
CA ALA A 110 30.25 15.30 -40.46
C ALA A 110 29.62 13.90 -40.49
N GLN A 111 30.26 12.94 -41.15
CA GLN A 111 29.80 11.55 -41.18
C GLN A 111 29.81 10.89 -39.80
N SER A 112 30.84 11.16 -38.99
CA SER A 112 30.91 10.66 -37.61
C SER A 112 29.78 11.22 -36.74
N ILE A 113 29.53 12.53 -36.82
CA ILE A 113 28.42 13.18 -36.10
C ILE A 113 27.08 12.64 -36.58
N ALA A 114 26.87 12.54 -37.90
CA ALA A 114 25.63 12.01 -38.49
C ALA A 114 25.35 10.56 -38.06
N LYS A 115 26.38 9.71 -37.92
CA LYS A 115 26.23 8.34 -37.40
C LYS A 115 25.87 8.29 -35.91
N CYS A 116 26.30 9.28 -35.13
CA CYS A 116 26.03 9.33 -33.68
C CYS A 116 24.66 9.92 -33.34
N ILE A 117 24.15 10.85 -34.16
CA ILE A 117 22.88 11.56 -33.91
C ILE A 117 21.67 10.62 -33.70
N PRO A 118 21.43 9.59 -34.53
CA PRO A 118 20.30 8.67 -34.33
C PRO A 118 20.31 7.98 -32.95
N ASN A 119 21.50 7.58 -32.48
CA ASN A 119 21.67 6.98 -31.16
C ASN A 119 21.40 7.99 -30.03
N ILE A 120 21.80 9.24 -30.20
CA ILE A 120 21.49 10.32 -29.25
C ILE A 120 19.97 10.54 -29.18
N VAL A 121 19.27 10.61 -30.32
CA VAL A 121 17.81 10.74 -30.36
C VAL A 121 17.11 9.59 -29.66
N ARG A 122 17.53 8.35 -29.95
CA ARG A 122 16.98 7.17 -29.30
C ARG A 122 17.14 7.25 -27.79
N LYS A 123 18.35 7.54 -27.29
CA LYS A 123 18.62 7.71 -25.84
C LYS A 123 17.81 8.83 -25.21
N ILE A 124 17.65 9.97 -25.90
CA ILE A 124 16.80 11.09 -25.44
C ILE A 124 15.35 10.64 -25.32
N ASN A 125 14.80 9.97 -26.34
CA ASN A 125 13.41 9.51 -26.33
C ASN A 125 13.16 8.43 -25.26
N GLU A 126 14.08 7.47 -25.10
CA GLU A 126 14.01 6.43 -24.06
C GLU A 126 13.97 7.07 -22.67
N LYS A 127 14.92 7.97 -22.35
CA LYS A 127 14.94 8.67 -21.05
C LYS A 127 13.74 9.57 -20.85
N LEU A 128 13.31 10.28 -21.89
CA LEU A 128 12.13 11.13 -21.82
C LEU A 128 10.87 10.31 -21.52
N SER A 129 10.70 9.16 -22.18
CA SER A 129 9.57 8.25 -21.92
C SER A 129 9.60 7.68 -20.51
N SER A 130 10.78 7.27 -20.02
CA SER A 130 10.97 6.77 -18.66
C SER A 130 10.65 7.83 -17.61
N HIS A 131 11.18 9.06 -17.77
CA HIS A 131 10.92 10.14 -16.81
C HIS A 131 9.48 10.65 -16.85
N LEU A 132 8.81 10.62 -18.01
CA LEU A 132 7.37 10.92 -18.10
C LEU A 132 6.53 9.85 -17.39
N SER A 133 6.82 8.56 -17.60
CA SER A 133 6.13 7.48 -16.90
C SER A 133 6.34 7.54 -15.39
N GLU A 134 7.55 7.89 -14.94
CA GLU A 134 7.85 8.07 -13.53
C GLU A 134 7.12 9.29 -12.94
N LEU A 135 7.01 10.38 -13.72
CA LEU A 135 6.29 11.59 -13.32
C LEU A 135 4.77 11.38 -13.26
N ASP A 136 4.20 10.59 -14.17
CA ASP A 136 2.78 10.21 -14.17
C ASP A 136 2.43 9.29 -13.01
N GLY A 137 3.38 8.49 -12.52
CA GLY A 137 3.24 7.67 -11.31
C GLY A 137 3.33 8.47 -10.00
N MET A 138 3.70 9.76 -10.05
CA MET A 138 3.78 10.59 -8.86
C MET A 138 2.41 11.17 -8.47
N PRO A 139 2.18 11.53 -7.19
CA PRO A 139 0.93 12.17 -6.76
C PRO A 139 0.62 13.44 -7.57
N GLN A 140 -0.63 13.89 -7.67
CA GLN A 140 -0.92 15.13 -8.41
C GLN A 140 -0.39 16.37 -7.67
N ASN A 141 0.16 17.34 -8.40
CA ASN A 141 0.55 18.63 -7.84
C ASN A 141 -0.72 19.47 -7.65
N LEU A 142 -1.10 19.70 -6.38
CA LEU A 142 -2.39 20.27 -6.02
C LEU A 142 -2.29 21.80 -6.04
N VAL A 143 -2.63 22.40 -7.17
CA VAL A 143 -2.53 23.86 -7.39
C VAL A 143 -3.68 24.62 -6.71
N SER A 144 -4.82 23.95 -6.44
CA SER A 144 -6.00 24.57 -5.83
C SER A 144 -6.58 23.75 -4.67
N VAL A 145 -7.33 24.42 -3.78
CA VAL A 145 -8.08 23.78 -2.68
C VAL A 145 -9.13 22.79 -3.21
N ALA A 146 -9.73 23.06 -4.38
CA ALA A 146 -10.71 22.17 -4.99
C ALA A 146 -10.07 20.87 -5.51
N ASP A 147 -8.87 20.97 -6.11
CA ASP A 147 -8.11 19.80 -6.56
C ASP A 147 -7.60 19.00 -5.36
N ALA A 148 -7.16 19.69 -4.30
CA ALA A 148 -6.77 19.08 -3.02
C ALA A 148 -7.92 18.26 -2.40
N MET A 149 -9.12 18.84 -2.35
CA MET A 149 -10.31 18.14 -1.87
C MET A 149 -10.66 16.93 -2.75
N ARG A 150 -10.58 17.07 -4.08
CA ARG A 150 -10.85 15.96 -5.01
C ARG A 150 -9.86 14.81 -4.80
N ALA A 151 -8.57 15.11 -4.70
CA ALA A 151 -7.53 14.11 -4.46
C ALA A 151 -7.72 13.41 -3.10
N PHE A 152 -8.01 14.17 -2.04
CA PHE A 152 -8.33 13.62 -0.73
C PHE A 152 -9.53 12.66 -0.79
N MET A 153 -10.64 13.07 -1.41
CA MET A 153 -11.83 12.21 -1.53
C MET A 153 -11.53 10.93 -2.33
N GLN A 154 -10.68 11.01 -3.35
CA GLN A 154 -10.24 9.82 -4.10
C GLN A 154 -9.39 8.88 -3.25
N ILE A 155 -8.46 9.41 -2.43
CA ILE A 155 -7.65 8.63 -1.51
C ILE A 155 -8.54 7.90 -0.50
N ILE A 156 -9.45 8.62 0.16
CA ILE A 156 -10.35 8.03 1.15
C ILE A 156 -11.29 7.01 0.51
N SER A 157 -11.83 7.28 -0.69
CA SER A 157 -12.69 6.32 -1.40
C SER A 157 -11.96 5.02 -1.74
N ARG A 158 -10.69 5.11 -2.18
CA ARG A 158 -9.85 3.93 -2.45
C ARG A 158 -9.55 3.14 -1.18
N ALA A 159 -9.17 3.83 -0.10
CA ALA A 159 -8.92 3.20 1.19
C ALA A 159 -10.19 2.52 1.75
N LYS A 160 -11.34 3.18 1.63
CA LYS A 160 -12.65 2.61 2.01
C LYS A 160 -12.94 1.33 1.23
N GLU A 161 -12.74 1.32 -0.08
CA GLU A 161 -12.97 0.11 -0.88
C GLU A 161 -11.98 -1.01 -0.54
N ALA A 162 -10.70 -0.69 -0.31
CA ALA A 162 -9.71 -1.65 0.17
C ALA A 162 -10.14 -2.26 1.52
N LEU A 163 -10.62 -1.44 2.46
CA LEU A 163 -11.16 -1.93 3.74
C LEU A 163 -12.43 -2.78 3.54
N LYS A 164 -13.31 -2.45 2.60
CA LYS A 164 -14.46 -3.31 2.27
C LYS A 164 -14.02 -4.67 1.76
N LYS A 165 -13.05 -4.70 0.86
CA LYS A 165 -12.47 -5.96 0.35
C LYS A 165 -11.92 -6.82 1.49
N LEU A 166 -11.08 -6.24 2.34
CA LEU A 166 -10.41 -6.95 3.43
C LEU A 166 -11.36 -7.37 4.56
N LEU A 167 -12.07 -6.40 5.13
CA LEU A 167 -12.86 -6.59 6.36
C LEU A 167 -14.22 -7.22 6.07
N ILE A 168 -14.80 -6.99 4.90
CA ILE A 168 -16.16 -7.45 4.57
C ILE A 168 -16.11 -8.61 3.58
N ARG A 169 -15.52 -8.43 2.39
CA ARG A 169 -15.53 -9.47 1.35
C ARG A 169 -14.56 -10.63 1.63
N GLY A 170 -13.52 -10.39 2.45
CA GLY A 170 -12.45 -11.35 2.68
C GLY A 170 -11.49 -11.49 1.50
N GLU A 171 -11.44 -10.48 0.63
CA GLU A 171 -10.53 -10.39 -0.50
C GLU A 171 -9.22 -9.74 -0.02
N PHE A 172 -8.11 -10.50 -0.06
CA PHE A 172 -6.80 -10.08 0.43
C PHE A 172 -5.72 -10.09 -0.68
N GLU A 173 -6.13 -9.96 -1.94
CA GLU A 173 -5.23 -9.94 -3.11
C GLU A 173 -4.15 -8.87 -3.01
N ASP A 174 -4.47 -7.74 -2.38
CA ASP A 174 -3.54 -6.63 -2.14
C ASP A 174 -2.47 -6.98 -1.06
N TYR A 175 -2.71 -8.01 -0.23
CA TYR A 175 -1.85 -8.42 0.89
C TYR A 175 -1.70 -9.95 0.99
N PRO A 176 -1.16 -10.63 -0.04
CA PRO A 176 -1.16 -12.10 -0.09
C PRO A 176 -0.25 -12.73 0.98
N ASN A 177 0.86 -12.06 1.33
CA ASN A 177 1.87 -12.59 2.25
C ASN A 177 1.75 -12.04 3.69
N GLU A 178 0.82 -11.11 3.94
CA GLU A 178 0.64 -10.51 5.25
C GLU A 178 -0.58 -11.13 5.95
N ASN A 179 -0.37 -12.22 6.68
CA ASN A 179 -1.46 -12.95 7.36
C ASN A 179 -2.32 -12.07 8.30
N GLN A 180 -1.75 -10.99 8.85
CA GLN A 180 -2.49 -10.04 9.68
C GLN A 180 -3.55 -9.25 8.90
N MET A 181 -3.40 -9.13 7.58
CA MET A 181 -4.37 -8.46 6.71
C MET A 181 -5.47 -9.41 6.21
N HIS A 182 -5.39 -10.71 6.52
CA HIS A 182 -6.42 -11.71 6.18
C HIS A 182 -7.57 -11.63 7.20
N CYS A 183 -8.28 -10.51 7.19
CA CYS A 183 -9.08 -10.05 8.32
C CYS A 183 -10.23 -10.98 8.70
N THR A 184 -10.90 -11.55 7.71
CA THR A 184 -11.98 -12.52 7.95
C THR A 184 -11.48 -13.78 8.65
N ALA A 185 -10.30 -14.27 8.27
CA ALA A 185 -9.67 -15.42 8.93
C ALA A 185 -9.25 -15.08 10.37
N ARG A 186 -8.62 -13.92 10.58
CA ARG A 186 -8.22 -13.48 11.94
C ARG A 186 -9.43 -13.31 12.86
N LEU A 187 -10.53 -12.74 12.36
CA LEU A 187 -11.77 -12.61 13.13
C LEU A 187 -12.35 -13.96 13.55
N VAL A 188 -12.35 -14.95 12.65
CA VAL A 188 -12.80 -16.32 12.96
C VAL A 188 -11.91 -16.96 14.03
N GLU A 189 -10.59 -16.77 13.96
CA GLU A 189 -9.67 -17.25 14.99
C GLU A 189 -9.94 -16.62 16.35
N MET A 190 -10.15 -15.31 16.41
CA MET A 190 -10.49 -14.61 17.65
C MET A 190 -11.81 -15.10 18.25
N LEU A 191 -12.82 -15.38 17.40
CA LEU A 191 -14.09 -15.96 17.84
C LEU A 191 -13.91 -17.39 18.37
N ASN A 192 -13.09 -18.21 17.70
CA ASN A 192 -12.80 -19.57 18.12
C ASN A 192 -12.01 -19.60 19.44
N GLU A 193 -11.07 -18.67 19.64
CA GLU A 193 -10.37 -18.48 20.91
C GLU A 193 -11.35 -18.08 22.01
N TYR A 194 -12.19 -17.06 21.76
CA TYR A 194 -13.21 -16.63 22.71
C TYR A 194 -14.17 -17.77 23.10
N ALA A 195 -14.63 -18.57 22.14
CA ALA A 195 -15.49 -19.72 22.40
C ALA A 195 -14.80 -20.79 23.26
N LYS A 196 -13.47 -20.93 23.16
CA LYS A 196 -12.67 -21.84 24.00
C LYS A 196 -12.43 -21.29 25.41
N ASP A 197 -12.30 -19.97 25.54
CA ASP A 197 -12.09 -19.30 26.83
C ASP A 197 -13.37 -19.31 27.69
N LEU A 198 -14.54 -19.43 27.07
CA LEU A 198 -15.80 -19.65 27.77
C LEU A 198 -15.83 -21.03 28.43
N PRO A 199 -16.29 -21.15 29.69
CA PRO A 199 -16.30 -22.41 30.38
C PRO A 199 -17.39 -23.33 29.79
N ALA A 200 -16.96 -24.48 29.26
CA ALA A 200 -17.85 -25.50 28.70
C ALA A 200 -18.88 -26.01 29.74
N ASP A 201 -18.45 -26.12 30.99
CA ASP A 201 -19.27 -26.51 32.13
C ASP A 201 -19.57 -25.32 33.04
N ILE A 202 -20.62 -25.44 33.85
CA ILE A 202 -20.96 -24.42 34.83
C ILE A 202 -19.85 -24.30 35.88
N PRO A 203 -19.28 -23.10 36.09
CA PRO A 203 -18.33 -22.88 37.17
C PRO A 203 -18.97 -23.28 38.51
N SER A 204 -18.30 -24.11 39.31
CA SER A 204 -18.82 -24.58 40.59
C SER A 204 -17.81 -24.30 41.68
N LYS A 205 -18.24 -23.70 42.80
CA LYS A 205 -17.39 -23.50 43.98
C LYS A 205 -17.92 -24.37 45.12
N GLY A 206 -17.09 -25.28 45.61
CA GLY A 206 -17.43 -26.15 46.73
C GLY A 206 -18.03 -27.50 46.31
N GLY A 207 -18.75 -28.13 47.25
CA GLY A 207 -19.31 -29.47 47.06
C GLY A 207 -20.50 -29.50 46.12
N PHE A 208 -20.73 -30.66 45.48
CA PHE A 208 -21.88 -30.90 44.61
C PHE A 208 -23.20 -30.51 45.29
N LEU A 209 -24.04 -29.72 44.60
CA LEU A 209 -25.34 -29.18 45.06
C LEU A 209 -25.31 -28.21 46.24
N MET A 210 -24.15 -27.87 46.82
CA MET A 210 -24.11 -27.04 48.02
C MET A 210 -24.54 -25.60 47.76
N GLU A 211 -24.17 -25.03 46.61
CA GLU A 211 -24.61 -23.69 46.21
C GLU A 211 -26.12 -23.67 45.92
N GLU A 212 -26.61 -24.67 45.19
CA GLU A 212 -28.03 -24.81 44.85
C GLU A 212 -28.89 -24.97 46.11
N ILE A 213 -28.43 -25.77 47.07
CA ILE A 213 -29.08 -25.93 48.37
C ILE A 213 -29.11 -24.61 49.14
N ALA A 214 -28.01 -23.86 49.19
CA ALA A 214 -27.96 -22.59 49.90
C ALA A 214 -28.96 -21.57 49.33
N ILE A 215 -29.00 -21.43 47.99
CA ILE A 215 -29.97 -20.54 47.32
C ILE A 215 -31.41 -21.01 47.55
N LEU A 216 -31.66 -22.32 47.49
CA LEU A 216 -32.99 -22.85 47.78
C LEU A 216 -33.41 -22.57 49.22
N GLU A 217 -32.51 -22.68 50.20
CA GLU A 217 -32.79 -22.33 51.60
C GLU A 217 -33.10 -20.82 51.75
N GLU A 218 -32.38 -19.94 51.04
CA GLU A 218 -32.58 -18.48 51.08
C GLU A 218 -33.84 -18.03 50.34
N THR A 219 -34.23 -18.73 49.28
CA THR A 219 -35.41 -18.38 48.45
C THR A 219 -36.69 -19.07 48.90
N ARG A 220 -36.66 -19.82 50.01
CA ARG A 220 -37.85 -20.47 50.59
C ARG A 220 -38.91 -19.43 50.96
N GLY A 221 -40.02 -19.50 50.24
CA GLY A 221 -41.27 -18.82 50.61
C GLY A 221 -42.22 -19.71 51.40
N ILE A 222 -43.33 -19.14 51.85
CA ILE A 222 -44.47 -19.91 52.37
C ILE A 222 -45.22 -20.49 51.17
N GLY A 223 -45.15 -21.81 50.97
CA GLY A 223 -45.76 -22.47 49.82
C GLY A 223 -45.70 -23.99 49.92
N LEU A 224 -46.26 -24.66 48.91
CA LEU A 224 -46.20 -26.12 48.80
C LEU A 224 -44.75 -26.57 48.54
N PRO A 225 -44.26 -27.61 49.23
CA PRO A 225 -42.84 -27.97 49.23
C PRO A 225 -42.34 -28.61 47.93
N ASN A 226 -43.23 -29.01 47.02
CA ASN A 226 -42.89 -29.77 45.80
C ASN A 226 -42.80 -28.92 44.52
N PHE A 227 -42.93 -27.59 44.61
CA PHE A 227 -42.75 -26.71 43.45
C PHE A 227 -41.30 -26.25 43.34
N LEU A 228 -40.72 -26.44 42.15
CA LEU A 228 -39.39 -25.95 41.85
C LEU A 228 -39.39 -24.41 41.80
N SER A 229 -38.53 -23.78 42.60
CA SER A 229 -38.43 -22.31 42.65
C SER A 229 -37.76 -21.76 41.39
N ARG A 230 -38.53 -21.12 40.50
CA ARG A 230 -37.99 -20.37 39.36
C ARG A 230 -37.06 -19.23 39.82
N THR A 231 -37.36 -18.62 40.96
CA THR A 231 -36.50 -17.58 41.55
C THR A 231 -35.11 -18.14 41.89
N ALA A 232 -35.04 -19.32 42.51
CA ALA A 232 -33.76 -19.96 42.83
C ALA A 232 -32.94 -20.22 41.56
N PHE A 233 -33.59 -20.75 40.52
CA PHE A 233 -32.95 -20.97 39.22
C PHE A 233 -32.37 -19.68 38.62
N LEU A 234 -33.17 -18.60 38.58
CA LEU A 234 -32.72 -17.31 38.03
C LEU A 234 -31.58 -16.71 38.86
N THR A 235 -31.64 -16.78 40.19
CA THR A 235 -30.56 -16.30 41.05
C THR A 235 -29.25 -17.05 40.78
N LEU A 236 -29.29 -18.38 40.65
CA LEU A 236 -28.12 -19.18 40.28
C LEU A 236 -27.58 -18.80 38.90
N LEU A 237 -28.44 -18.73 37.89
CA LEU A 237 -28.06 -18.32 36.54
C LEU A 237 -27.37 -16.96 36.54
N GLN A 238 -27.92 -15.97 37.24
CA GLN A 238 -27.34 -14.63 37.37
C GLN A 238 -25.94 -14.66 37.99
N VAL A 239 -25.73 -15.48 39.03
CA VAL A 239 -24.40 -15.64 39.63
C VAL A 239 -23.42 -16.20 38.61
N LYS A 240 -23.79 -17.23 37.85
CA LYS A 240 -22.91 -17.86 36.85
C LYS A 240 -22.60 -16.97 35.66
N VAL A 241 -23.60 -16.26 35.13
CA VAL A 241 -23.40 -15.30 34.04
C VAL A 241 -22.49 -14.14 34.47
N LYS A 242 -22.62 -13.66 35.72
CA LYS A 242 -21.71 -12.63 36.26
C LYS A 242 -20.26 -13.10 36.32
N GLU A 243 -20.00 -14.36 36.66
CA GLU A 243 -18.64 -14.91 36.74
C GLU A 243 -17.90 -14.91 35.40
N VAL A 244 -18.62 -15.00 34.27
CA VAL A 244 -18.04 -14.96 32.91
C VAL A 244 -18.18 -13.60 32.23
N SER A 245 -18.75 -12.61 32.90
CA SER A 245 -19.13 -11.33 32.29
C SER A 245 -17.96 -10.51 31.73
N SER A 246 -16.73 -10.72 32.22
CA SER A 246 -15.54 -10.05 31.67
C SER A 246 -15.13 -10.58 30.29
N LEU A 247 -15.33 -11.87 30.01
CA LEU A 247 -14.85 -12.51 28.78
C LEU A 247 -15.45 -11.88 27.51
N PRO A 248 -16.78 -11.64 27.40
CA PRO A 248 -17.36 -10.89 26.28
C PRO A 248 -16.75 -9.49 26.08
N HIS A 249 -16.45 -8.79 27.17
CA HIS A 249 -15.89 -7.44 27.13
C HIS A 249 -14.47 -7.48 26.58
N ASP A 250 -13.64 -8.38 27.10
CA ASP A 250 -12.24 -8.53 26.69
C ASP A 250 -12.14 -8.94 25.21
N PHE A 251 -13.00 -9.84 24.75
CA PHE A 251 -13.09 -10.24 23.34
C PHE A 251 -13.34 -9.03 22.42
N VAL A 252 -14.37 -8.23 22.71
CA VAL A 252 -14.71 -7.06 21.88
C VAL A 252 -13.61 -6.01 21.90
N MET A 253 -12.92 -5.82 23.03
CA MET A 253 -11.77 -4.93 23.13
C MET A 253 -10.61 -5.40 22.25
N LYS A 254 -10.30 -6.71 22.27
CA LYS A 254 -9.28 -7.33 21.42
C LYS A 254 -9.60 -7.13 19.93
N VAL A 255 -10.86 -7.34 19.53
CA VAL A 255 -11.32 -7.11 18.15
C VAL A 255 -11.09 -5.66 17.73
N TRP A 256 -11.49 -4.68 18.54
CA TRP A 256 -11.32 -3.27 18.16
C TRP A 256 -9.86 -2.81 18.15
N SER A 257 -8.99 -3.40 18.97
CA SER A 257 -7.54 -3.17 18.85
C SER A 257 -7.01 -3.65 17.50
N TYR A 258 -7.37 -4.88 17.11
CA TYR A 258 -6.98 -5.43 15.82
C TYR A 258 -7.54 -4.62 14.63
N MET A 259 -8.79 -4.17 14.72
CA MET A 259 -9.39 -3.31 13.69
C MET A 259 -8.65 -1.99 13.54
N GLU A 260 -8.19 -1.40 14.65
CA GLU A 260 -7.40 -0.16 14.64
C GLU A 260 -6.12 -0.35 13.82
N ASP A 261 -5.37 -1.43 14.08
CA ASP A 261 -4.12 -1.73 13.38
C ASP A 261 -4.33 -1.91 11.86
N VAL A 262 -5.37 -2.65 11.46
CA VAL A 262 -5.70 -2.88 10.05
C VAL A 262 -6.08 -1.57 9.36
N ILE A 263 -6.96 -0.77 9.98
CA ILE A 263 -7.43 0.49 9.39
C ILE A 263 -6.27 1.48 9.26
N LEU A 264 -5.42 1.59 10.28
CA LEU A 264 -4.23 2.42 10.25
C LEU A 264 -3.28 1.98 9.13
N ARG A 265 -3.02 0.68 8.97
CA ARG A 265 -2.14 0.14 7.92
C ARG A 265 -2.60 0.56 6.53
N VAL A 266 -3.89 0.36 6.19
CA VAL A 266 -4.44 0.72 4.88
C VAL A 266 -4.39 2.22 4.63
N LEU A 267 -4.74 3.02 5.64
CA LEU A 267 -4.74 4.48 5.49
C LEU A 267 -3.34 5.08 5.46
N ASP A 268 -2.37 4.49 6.15
CA ASP A 268 -0.98 4.90 6.11
C ASP A 268 -0.38 4.71 4.73
N GLU A 269 -0.66 3.58 4.07
CA GLU A 269 -0.24 3.33 2.68
C GLU A 269 -0.94 4.29 1.71
N ALA A 270 -2.23 4.54 1.91
CA ALA A 270 -2.99 5.47 1.08
C ALA A 270 -2.50 6.93 1.20
N THR A 271 -1.87 7.28 2.33
CA THR A 271 -1.45 8.66 2.66
C THR A 271 0.07 8.83 2.77
N GLU A 272 0.88 7.83 2.39
CA GLU A 272 2.35 7.80 2.56
C GLU A 272 3.04 9.06 1.99
N ASN A 273 2.54 9.58 0.87
CA ASN A 273 3.10 10.74 0.19
C ASN A 273 2.77 12.09 0.86
N TYR A 274 1.87 12.09 1.84
CA TYR A 274 1.29 13.27 2.47
C TYR A 274 1.37 13.17 4.01
N PRO A 275 2.56 13.39 4.61
CA PRO A 275 2.75 13.20 6.05
C PRO A 275 1.77 13.99 6.95
N PRO A 276 1.41 15.24 6.64
CA PRO A 276 0.42 15.97 7.43
C PRO A 276 -0.99 15.34 7.38
N LEU A 277 -1.42 14.85 6.20
CA LEU A 277 -2.67 14.13 6.05
C LEU A 277 -2.65 12.80 6.79
N GLN A 278 -1.52 12.07 6.74
CA GLN A 278 -1.34 10.82 7.46
C GLN A 278 -1.55 11.03 8.98
N ALA A 279 -0.91 12.05 9.57
CA ALA A 279 -1.06 12.35 10.99
C ALA A 279 -2.51 12.66 11.40
N CYS A 280 -3.24 13.42 10.57
CA CYS A 280 -4.65 13.70 10.81
C CYS A 280 -5.53 12.46 10.67
N THR A 281 -5.30 11.67 9.62
CA THR A 281 -6.04 10.43 9.36
C THR A 281 -5.86 9.43 10.49
N ARG A 282 -4.64 9.27 11.02
CA ARG A 282 -4.37 8.42 12.20
C ARG A 282 -5.18 8.86 13.42
N ARG A 283 -5.27 10.16 13.67
CA ARG A 283 -6.07 10.71 14.78
C ARG A 283 -7.56 10.45 14.59
N ALA A 284 -8.07 10.65 13.38
CA ALA A 284 -9.46 10.36 13.04
C ALA A 284 -9.80 8.87 13.26
N VAL A 285 -8.90 7.97 12.84
CA VAL A 285 -9.06 6.52 13.05
C VAL A 285 -9.10 6.18 14.54
N HIS A 286 -8.18 6.74 15.34
CA HIS A 286 -8.19 6.50 16.78
C HIS A 286 -9.51 6.94 17.44
N ASN A 287 -9.98 8.14 17.10
CA ASN A 287 -11.26 8.68 17.60
C ASN A 287 -12.45 7.81 17.16
N LEU A 288 -12.46 7.37 15.89
CA LEU A 288 -13.48 6.50 15.33
C LEU A 288 -13.53 5.14 16.03
N VAL A 289 -12.38 4.48 16.17
CA VAL A 289 -12.30 3.16 16.79
C VAL A 289 -12.70 3.26 18.26
N GLU A 290 -12.26 4.29 18.99
CA GLU A 290 -12.69 4.48 20.38
C GLU A 290 -14.20 4.72 20.49
N LYS A 291 -14.81 5.45 19.54
CA LYS A 291 -16.28 5.61 19.45
C LYS A 291 -16.97 4.26 19.22
N MET A 292 -16.49 3.45 18.29
CA MET A 292 -17.08 2.14 17.98
C MET A 292 -16.87 1.10 19.08
N ARG A 293 -15.71 1.17 19.75
CA ARG A 293 -15.37 0.38 20.94
C ARG A 293 -16.30 0.67 22.11
N ARG A 294 -16.58 1.96 22.38
CA ARG A 294 -17.56 2.37 23.41
C ARG A 294 -18.97 1.89 23.09
N LYS A 295 -19.44 2.05 21.85
CA LYS A 295 -20.76 1.54 21.41
C LYS A 295 -20.84 0.02 21.61
N SER A 296 -19.81 -0.71 21.20
CA SER A 296 -19.79 -2.17 21.32
C SER A 296 -19.78 -2.64 22.77
N ARG A 297 -19.03 -1.96 23.64
CA ARG A 297 -19.04 -2.26 25.08
C ARG A 297 -20.43 -2.11 25.70
N GLN A 298 -21.19 -1.11 25.27
CA GLN A 298 -22.56 -0.91 25.74
C GLN A 298 -23.48 -2.05 25.26
N VAL A 299 -23.38 -2.47 24.00
CA VAL A 299 -24.16 -3.61 23.48
C VAL A 299 -23.81 -4.92 24.21
N VAL A 300 -22.51 -5.17 24.48
CA VAL A 300 -22.08 -6.34 25.26
C VAL A 300 -22.71 -6.36 26.64
N LYS A 301 -22.71 -5.21 27.32
CA LYS A 301 -23.36 -5.06 28.63
C LYS A 301 -24.86 -5.40 28.55
N GLU A 302 -25.56 -4.88 27.55
CA GLU A 302 -26.98 -5.18 27.32
C GLU A 302 -27.22 -6.67 27.06
N ILE A 303 -26.37 -7.33 26.26
CA ILE A 303 -26.45 -8.78 26.01
C ILE A 303 -26.36 -9.57 27.31
N ILE A 304 -25.39 -9.24 28.17
CA ILE A 304 -25.20 -9.91 29.46
C ILE A 304 -26.42 -9.66 30.37
N GLU A 305 -26.91 -8.43 30.42
CA GLU A 305 -28.09 -8.07 31.22
C GLU A 305 -29.35 -8.80 30.73
N MET A 306 -29.56 -8.91 29.42
CA MET A 306 -30.68 -9.66 28.84
C MET A 306 -30.64 -11.14 29.25
N GLU A 307 -29.46 -11.76 29.20
CA GLU A 307 -29.26 -13.17 29.58
C GLU A 307 -29.50 -13.41 31.08
N MET A 308 -29.34 -12.38 31.91
CA MET A 308 -29.60 -12.43 33.35
C MET A 308 -31.09 -12.30 33.74
N ILE A 309 -31.96 -11.88 32.81
CA ILE A 309 -33.38 -11.58 33.11
C ILE A 309 -34.30 -12.76 32.76
N THR A 310 -33.95 -13.58 31.76
CA THR A 310 -34.84 -14.62 31.23
C THR A 310 -34.18 -15.98 31.07
N ASP A 311 -34.95 -17.03 31.35
CA ASP A 311 -34.60 -18.45 31.29
C ASP A 311 -35.23 -19.17 30.08
N TYR A 312 -35.55 -18.42 29.01
CA TYR A 312 -36.23 -18.95 27.83
C TYR A 312 -35.26 -19.52 26.77
N THR A 313 -35.63 -20.68 26.21
CA THR A 313 -34.95 -21.27 25.04
C THR A 313 -35.90 -22.12 24.21
N CYS A 314 -35.78 -22.02 22.89
CA CYS A 314 -36.39 -22.94 21.92
C CYS A 314 -35.42 -24.02 21.44
N ASN A 315 -34.20 -24.06 21.98
CA ASN A 315 -33.20 -25.03 21.55
C ASN A 315 -33.63 -26.45 21.98
N PRO A 316 -33.87 -27.38 21.04
CA PRO A 316 -34.28 -28.75 21.38
C PRO A 316 -33.22 -29.51 22.18
N ASP A 317 -31.94 -29.14 22.06
CA ASP A 317 -30.84 -29.77 22.79
C ASP A 317 -30.91 -29.52 24.31
N TYR A 318 -31.63 -28.48 24.75
CA TYR A 318 -31.92 -28.25 26.17
C TYR A 318 -32.67 -29.44 26.76
N MET A 319 -33.82 -29.78 26.17
CA MET A 319 -34.66 -30.88 26.67
C MET A 319 -33.95 -32.21 26.55
N LYS A 320 -33.22 -32.44 25.45
CA LYS A 320 -32.43 -33.65 25.26
C LYS A 320 -31.37 -33.82 26.35
N THR A 321 -30.58 -32.77 26.61
CA THR A 321 -29.54 -32.78 27.65
C THR A 321 -30.15 -33.00 29.04
N TRP A 322 -31.28 -32.34 29.34
CA TRP A 322 -31.95 -32.48 30.62
C TRP A 322 -32.46 -33.91 30.84
N VAL A 323 -33.11 -34.54 29.84
CA VAL A 323 -33.55 -35.94 29.93
C VAL A 323 -32.36 -36.87 30.20
N GLU A 324 -31.27 -36.73 29.45
CA GLU A 324 -30.07 -37.56 29.63
C GLU A 324 -29.43 -37.41 31.02
N LEU A 325 -29.55 -36.22 31.65
CA LEU A 325 -29.10 -35.97 33.01
C LEU A 325 -30.05 -36.58 34.04
N MET A 326 -31.36 -36.46 33.80
CA MET A 326 -32.40 -36.98 34.68
C MET A 326 -32.49 -38.51 34.71
N ASP A 327 -31.94 -39.21 33.70
CA ASP A 327 -31.78 -40.68 33.74
C ASP A 327 -30.99 -41.18 34.96
N SER A 328 -30.17 -40.32 35.58
CA SER A 328 -29.40 -40.64 36.79
C SER A 328 -30.15 -40.34 38.10
N HIS A 329 -31.37 -39.80 38.05
CA HIS A 329 -32.13 -39.33 39.22
C HIS A 329 -32.43 -40.47 40.20
N ASP A 330 -33.03 -41.57 39.76
CA ASP A 330 -33.39 -42.70 40.63
C ASP A 330 -32.15 -43.28 41.34
N ALA A 331 -31.06 -43.44 40.60
CA ALA A 331 -29.79 -43.92 41.13
C ALA A 331 -29.17 -42.95 42.15
N PHE A 332 -29.29 -41.64 41.91
CA PHE A 332 -28.86 -40.61 42.86
C PHE A 332 -29.69 -40.66 44.15
N MET A 333 -31.01 -40.77 44.05
CA MET A 333 -31.90 -40.85 45.22
C MET A 333 -31.67 -42.14 46.02
N GLU A 334 -31.45 -43.28 45.35
CA GLU A 334 -31.09 -44.53 46.03
C GLU A 334 -29.77 -44.39 46.81
N ALA A 335 -28.76 -43.75 46.23
CA ALA A 335 -27.46 -43.53 46.87
C ALA A 335 -27.52 -42.54 48.05
N LEU A 336 -28.48 -41.61 48.03
CA LEU A 336 -28.74 -40.66 49.10
C LEU A 336 -29.39 -41.36 50.31
N GLN A 337 -30.37 -42.23 50.07
CA GLN A 337 -31.13 -42.94 51.12
C GLN A 337 -30.35 -44.13 51.71
N ASN A 338 -29.64 -44.89 50.88
CA ASN A 338 -29.01 -46.14 51.30
C ASN A 338 -27.56 -45.93 51.74
N LEU A 339 -27.33 -45.95 53.06
CA LEU A 339 -26.00 -45.78 53.65
C LEU A 339 -25.00 -46.87 53.25
N SER A 340 -25.47 -48.05 52.81
CA SER A 340 -24.63 -49.16 52.36
C SER A 340 -24.13 -49.00 50.92
N LYS A 341 -24.69 -48.07 50.13
CA LYS A 341 -24.22 -47.74 48.78
C LYS A 341 -22.99 -46.82 48.84
N PRO A 342 -22.07 -46.92 47.86
CA PRO A 342 -20.92 -46.03 47.78
C PRO A 342 -21.37 -44.56 47.71
N SER A 343 -20.60 -43.66 48.32
CA SER A 343 -20.94 -42.24 48.32
C SER A 343 -20.60 -41.54 46.99
N LYS A 344 -19.75 -42.15 46.16
CA LYS A 344 -19.45 -41.66 44.82
C LYS A 344 -20.39 -42.28 43.81
N ILE A 345 -21.05 -41.43 43.02
CA ILE A 345 -21.87 -41.85 41.89
C ILE A 345 -21.39 -41.15 40.62
N HIS A 346 -21.53 -41.80 39.50
CA HIS A 346 -21.26 -41.21 38.19
C HIS A 346 -22.55 -40.65 37.61
N ILE A 347 -22.62 -39.33 37.41
CA ILE A 347 -23.71 -38.69 36.67
C ILE A 347 -23.21 -38.42 35.26
N LYS A 348 -23.98 -38.84 34.25
CA LYS A 348 -23.64 -38.61 32.84
C LYS A 348 -23.38 -37.11 32.60
N ILE A 349 -22.41 -36.74 31.75
CA ILE A 349 -22.01 -35.34 31.44
C ILE A 349 -21.30 -34.63 32.61
N ILE A 350 -21.73 -34.81 33.87
CA ILE A 350 -21.13 -34.15 35.04
C ILE A 350 -19.89 -34.90 35.56
N GLY A 351 -19.90 -36.23 35.48
CA GLY A 351 -18.84 -37.09 36.02
C GLY A 351 -19.14 -37.59 37.44
N ASP A 352 -18.07 -37.92 38.17
CA ASP A 352 -18.18 -38.49 39.51
C ASP A 352 -18.47 -37.41 40.56
N VAL A 353 -19.54 -37.61 41.34
CA VAL A 353 -19.96 -36.71 42.42
C VAL A 353 -20.05 -37.46 43.75
N ASP A 354 -19.75 -36.76 44.85
CA ASP A 354 -19.85 -37.31 46.20
C ASP A 354 -21.18 -36.89 46.86
N VAL A 355 -22.02 -37.86 47.18
CA VAL A 355 -23.31 -37.66 47.84
C VAL A 355 -23.20 -37.67 49.36
N TRP A 356 -22.04 -38.03 49.92
CA TRP A 356 -21.85 -38.11 51.38
C TRP A 356 -22.25 -36.81 52.13
N PRO A 357 -21.85 -35.60 51.69
CA PRO A 357 -22.22 -34.36 52.37
C PRO A 357 -23.74 -34.10 52.37
N LEU A 358 -24.46 -34.68 51.40
CA LEU A 358 -25.88 -34.45 51.16
C LEU A 358 -26.78 -35.34 52.03
N ARG A 359 -26.29 -36.48 52.52
CA ARG A 359 -27.07 -37.43 53.33
C ARG A 359 -27.61 -36.85 54.65
N LYS A 360 -27.01 -35.76 55.14
CA LYS A 360 -27.45 -35.04 56.36
C LYS A 360 -28.48 -33.94 56.07
N LYS A 361 -28.75 -33.65 54.80
CA LYS A 361 -29.69 -32.61 54.36
C LYS A 361 -31.09 -33.20 54.17
N HIS A 362 -32.10 -32.33 54.16
CA HIS A 362 -33.48 -32.72 53.92
C HIS A 362 -33.64 -33.28 52.50
N GLU A 363 -34.16 -34.50 52.36
CA GLU A 363 -34.24 -35.23 51.09
C GLU A 363 -34.93 -34.43 49.98
N GLY A 364 -36.15 -33.93 50.23
CA GLY A 364 -36.88 -33.16 49.22
C GLY A 364 -36.22 -31.83 48.84
N LEU A 365 -35.26 -31.34 49.63
CA LEU A 365 -34.46 -30.16 49.27
C LEU A 365 -33.32 -30.56 48.33
N VAL A 366 -32.66 -31.67 48.62
CA VAL A 366 -31.58 -32.23 47.81
C VAL A 366 -32.10 -32.62 46.42
N GLU A 367 -33.29 -33.20 46.36
CA GLU A 367 -33.97 -33.53 45.10
C GLU A 367 -34.24 -32.27 44.25
N GLN A 368 -34.77 -31.21 44.86
CA GLN A 368 -34.97 -29.92 44.16
C GLN A 368 -33.65 -29.30 43.68
N ALA A 369 -32.60 -29.37 44.51
CA ALA A 369 -31.28 -28.88 44.15
C ALA A 369 -30.71 -29.67 42.95
N PHE A 370 -30.92 -30.98 42.93
CA PHE A 370 -30.54 -31.85 41.82
C PHE A 370 -31.26 -31.45 40.52
N ASP A 371 -32.59 -31.29 40.55
CA ASP A 371 -33.36 -30.88 39.35
C ASP A 371 -32.91 -29.50 38.84
N ILE A 372 -32.78 -28.50 39.74
CA ILE A 372 -32.26 -27.18 39.37
C ILE A 372 -30.86 -27.27 38.75
N ARG A 373 -29.97 -28.08 39.32
CA ARG A 373 -28.61 -28.27 38.77
C ARG A 373 -28.67 -28.85 37.36
N MET A 374 -29.49 -29.88 37.12
CA MET A 374 -29.60 -30.49 35.78
C MET A 374 -30.16 -29.51 34.76
N ARG A 375 -31.18 -28.74 35.14
CA ARG A 375 -31.73 -27.66 34.29
C ARG A 375 -30.69 -26.59 34.01
N LEU A 376 -29.92 -26.19 35.02
CA LEU A 376 -28.91 -25.16 34.87
C LEU A 376 -27.82 -25.64 33.92
N VAL A 377 -27.29 -26.86 34.09
CA VAL A 377 -26.27 -27.47 33.20
C VAL A 377 -26.78 -27.51 31.76
N SER A 378 -28.03 -27.90 31.56
CA SER A 378 -28.64 -27.96 30.23
C SER A 378 -28.81 -26.58 29.62
N TYR A 379 -29.25 -25.59 30.40
CA TYR A 379 -29.45 -24.22 29.94
C TYR A 379 -28.14 -23.49 29.69
N TRP A 380 -27.10 -23.75 30.49
CA TRP A 380 -25.77 -23.14 30.35
C TRP A 380 -25.17 -23.33 28.96
N LYS A 381 -25.36 -24.51 28.37
CA LYS A 381 -24.96 -24.76 26.97
C LYS A 381 -25.62 -23.79 25.99
N CYS A 382 -26.90 -23.44 26.22
CA CYS A 382 -27.61 -22.44 25.42
C CYS A 382 -27.05 -21.03 25.64
N VAL A 383 -26.75 -20.68 26.90
CA VAL A 383 -26.13 -19.40 27.28
C VAL A 383 -24.81 -19.21 26.53
N ILE A 384 -23.89 -20.17 26.62
CA ILE A 384 -22.58 -20.10 25.98
C ILE A 384 -22.71 -19.96 24.47
N LEU A 385 -23.57 -20.77 23.83
CA LEU A 385 -23.81 -20.67 22.39
C LEU A 385 -24.33 -19.27 21.99
N ARG A 386 -25.31 -18.74 22.73
CA ARG A 386 -25.86 -17.40 22.45
C ARG A 386 -24.81 -16.30 22.63
N LEU A 387 -23.99 -16.36 23.68
CA LEU A 387 -22.93 -15.37 23.89
C LEU A 387 -21.94 -15.34 22.73
N VAL A 388 -21.57 -16.50 22.19
CA VAL A 388 -20.69 -16.59 21.00
C VAL A 388 -21.38 -16.04 19.76
N ASP A 389 -22.56 -16.56 19.42
CA ASP A 389 -23.24 -16.24 18.17
C ASP A 389 -23.65 -14.76 18.10
N VAL A 390 -24.20 -14.21 19.19
CA VAL A 390 -24.65 -12.82 19.23
C VAL A 390 -23.46 -11.86 19.10
N LEU A 391 -22.32 -12.17 19.75
CA LEU A 391 -21.13 -11.32 19.62
C LEU A 391 -20.51 -11.40 18.23
N ALA A 392 -20.53 -12.57 17.59
CA ALA A 392 -20.10 -12.71 16.20
C ALA A 392 -20.94 -11.82 15.27
N LEU A 393 -22.27 -11.83 15.43
CA LEU A 393 -23.19 -10.98 14.68
C LEU A 393 -22.95 -9.49 14.96
N HIS A 394 -22.80 -9.12 16.23
CA HIS A 394 -22.54 -7.73 16.63
C HIS A 394 -21.24 -7.20 16.04
N VAL A 395 -20.13 -7.93 16.20
CA VAL A 395 -18.82 -7.55 15.64
C VAL A 395 -18.93 -7.37 14.14
N ARG A 396 -19.56 -8.33 13.45
CA ARG A 396 -19.68 -8.28 11.99
C ARG A 396 -20.48 -7.07 11.52
N TYR A 397 -21.61 -6.80 12.18
CA TYR A 397 -22.44 -5.64 11.90
C TYR A 397 -21.71 -4.32 12.19
N ALA A 398 -21.05 -4.23 13.34
CA ALA A 398 -20.35 -3.02 13.77
C ALA A 398 -19.16 -2.68 12.87
N VAL A 399 -18.39 -3.67 12.43
CA VAL A 399 -17.29 -3.49 11.45
C VAL A 399 -17.84 -3.01 10.11
N LYS A 400 -18.93 -3.60 9.62
CA LYS A 400 -19.59 -3.15 8.38
C LYS A 400 -20.04 -1.69 8.51
N ASN A 401 -20.73 -1.34 9.59
CA ASN A 401 -21.20 0.04 9.85
C ASN A 401 -20.03 1.03 9.96
N LEU A 402 -18.91 0.62 10.58
CA LEU A 402 -17.70 1.45 10.62
C LEU A 402 -17.24 1.80 9.21
N VAL A 403 -17.09 0.81 8.34
CA VAL A 403 -16.52 0.98 6.99
C VAL A 403 -17.50 1.68 6.05
N ASP A 404 -18.79 1.33 6.09
CA ASP A 404 -19.79 1.89 5.17
C ASP A 404 -20.15 3.34 5.52
N ASP A 405 -20.40 3.62 6.81
CA ASP A 405 -21.14 4.81 7.22
C ASP A 405 -20.30 5.79 8.06
N GLU A 406 -19.42 5.29 8.94
CA GLU A 406 -18.74 6.16 9.92
C GLU A 406 -17.37 6.66 9.43
N LEU A 407 -16.56 5.81 8.77
CA LEU A 407 -15.16 6.08 8.44
C LEU A 407 -14.96 7.38 7.64
N GLU A 408 -15.67 7.50 6.52
CA GLU A 408 -15.53 8.65 5.63
C GLU A 408 -15.95 9.95 6.33
N SER A 409 -17.02 9.91 7.11
CA SER A 409 -17.53 11.07 7.84
C SER A 409 -16.58 11.52 8.94
N GLU A 410 -15.99 10.59 9.71
CA GLU A 410 -15.08 10.92 10.81
C GLU A 410 -13.76 11.49 10.28
N VAL A 411 -13.20 10.88 9.22
CA VAL A 411 -11.98 11.40 8.58
C VAL A 411 -12.25 12.76 7.93
N LEU A 412 -13.39 12.95 7.27
CA LEU A 412 -13.76 14.25 6.69
C LEU A 412 -13.91 15.33 7.78
N ASN A 413 -14.56 15.01 8.90
CA ASN A 413 -14.77 15.95 9.99
C ASN A 413 -13.45 16.37 10.65
N GLU A 414 -12.51 15.43 10.84
CA GLU A 414 -11.19 15.76 11.41
C GLU A 414 -10.37 16.64 10.44
N VAL A 415 -10.47 16.38 9.13
CA VAL A 415 -9.72 17.10 8.08
C VAL A 415 -10.32 18.48 7.81
N VAL A 416 -11.65 18.63 7.83
CA VAL A 416 -12.35 19.89 7.52
C VAL A 416 -12.63 20.72 8.77
N GLY A 417 -12.71 20.09 9.94
CA GLY A 417 -12.97 20.74 11.23
C GLY A 417 -11.80 21.56 11.79
N GLY A 418 -10.62 21.47 11.18
CA GLY A 418 -9.47 22.31 11.51
C GLY A 418 -9.63 23.79 11.07
N PRO A 419 -8.70 24.68 11.48
CA PRO A 419 -8.67 26.07 11.00
C PRO A 419 -8.71 26.09 9.46
N LYS A 420 -9.59 26.92 8.88
CA LYS A 420 -10.01 26.94 7.45
C LYS A 420 -8.94 27.03 6.34
N ASN A 421 -7.64 26.90 6.65
CA ASN A 421 -6.52 26.94 5.70
C ASN A 421 -5.57 25.72 5.80
N GLU A 422 -5.97 24.62 6.45
CA GLU A 422 -5.08 23.47 6.64
C GLU A 422 -5.12 22.43 5.52
N LEU A 423 -6.21 22.26 4.76
CA LEU A 423 -6.29 21.17 3.76
C LEU A 423 -5.16 21.22 2.71
N GLN A 424 -4.78 22.41 2.26
CA GLN A 424 -3.64 22.58 1.35
C GLN A 424 -2.31 22.21 2.00
N LYS A 425 -2.13 22.56 3.27
CA LYS A 425 -0.96 22.17 4.07
C LYS A 425 -0.96 20.67 4.37
N MET A 426 -2.14 20.06 4.46
CA MET A 426 -2.31 18.65 4.78
C MET A 426 -1.87 17.76 3.61
N LEU A 427 -2.06 18.25 2.39
CA LEU A 427 -1.65 17.59 1.16
C LEU A 427 -0.32 18.11 0.62
N GLU A 428 0.52 18.69 1.49
CA GLU A 428 1.91 18.97 1.17
C GLU A 428 2.68 17.67 0.96
N GLU A 429 3.32 17.56 -0.20
CA GLU A 429 4.19 16.42 -0.53
C GLU A 429 5.40 16.39 0.41
N SER A 430 5.87 15.18 0.71
CA SER A 430 7.14 15.03 1.43
C SER A 430 8.29 15.75 0.70
N PRO A 431 9.29 16.31 1.42
CA PRO A 431 10.42 17.00 0.79
C PRO A 431 11.20 16.12 -0.20
N SER A 432 11.25 14.80 0.02
CA SER A 432 11.85 13.83 -0.88
C SER A 432 11.07 13.69 -2.18
N THR A 433 9.74 13.52 -2.11
CA THR A 433 8.86 13.41 -3.29
C THR A 433 8.82 14.73 -4.07
N ALA A 434 8.69 15.86 -3.38
CA ALA A 434 8.73 17.19 -4.00
C ALA A 434 10.07 17.46 -4.70
N GLY A 435 11.19 17.13 -4.02
CA GLY A 435 12.53 17.24 -4.58
C GLY A 435 12.75 16.33 -5.80
N LYS A 436 12.25 15.10 -5.74
CA LYS A 436 12.31 14.14 -6.86
C LYS A 436 11.50 14.63 -8.05
N ARG A 437 10.28 15.14 -7.83
CA ARG A 437 9.42 15.75 -8.87
C ARG A 437 10.09 16.95 -9.52
N ALA A 438 10.69 17.85 -8.73
CA ALA A 438 11.40 19.02 -9.25
C ALA A 438 12.58 18.63 -10.14
N ARG A 439 13.34 17.60 -9.74
CA ARG A 439 14.44 17.03 -10.55
C ARG A 439 13.91 16.45 -11.85
N LEU A 440 12.90 15.58 -11.80
CA LEU A 440 12.30 14.98 -13.00
C LEU A 440 11.72 16.02 -13.95
N ARG A 441 11.02 17.04 -13.45
CA ARG A 441 10.51 18.14 -14.29
C ARG A 441 11.64 18.89 -15.00
N LYS A 442 12.73 19.16 -14.29
CA LYS A 442 13.91 19.83 -14.85
C LYS A 442 14.57 18.96 -15.93
N SER A 443 14.74 17.66 -15.68
CA SER A 443 15.30 16.70 -16.65
C SER A 443 14.38 16.52 -17.86
N VAL A 444 13.05 16.42 -17.67
CA VAL A 444 12.07 16.34 -18.77
C VAL A 444 12.11 17.60 -19.63
N GLN A 445 12.17 18.79 -19.03
CA GLN A 445 12.28 20.05 -19.77
C GLN A 445 13.57 20.09 -20.61
N LEU A 446 14.71 19.73 -20.01
CA LEU A 446 16.00 19.65 -20.67
C LEU A 446 15.99 18.64 -21.83
N LEU A 447 15.40 17.47 -21.64
CA LEU A 447 15.28 16.44 -22.68
C LEU A 447 14.34 16.87 -23.82
N LYS A 448 13.27 17.62 -23.53
CA LYS A 448 12.38 18.21 -24.56
C LYS A 448 13.13 19.26 -25.39
N GLU A 449 13.85 20.16 -24.75
CA GLU A 449 14.69 21.15 -25.44
C GLU A 449 15.79 20.46 -26.28
N SER A 450 16.42 19.43 -25.73
CA SER A 450 17.43 18.62 -26.45
C SER A 450 16.83 17.90 -27.66
N LYS A 451 15.61 17.36 -27.53
CA LYS A 451 14.88 16.72 -28.63
C LYS A 451 14.57 17.72 -29.75
N GLU A 452 14.18 18.95 -29.41
CA GLU A 452 13.93 20.00 -30.40
C GLU A 452 15.22 20.40 -31.14
N VAL A 453 16.34 20.54 -30.41
CA VAL A 453 17.66 20.82 -31.00
C VAL A 453 18.04 19.72 -31.99
N VAL A 454 17.88 18.44 -31.64
CA VAL A 454 18.26 17.34 -32.53
C VAL A 454 17.28 17.18 -33.70
N GLY A 455 15.98 17.44 -33.50
CA GLY A 455 14.99 17.44 -34.58
C GLY A 455 15.35 18.41 -35.71
N LYS A 456 15.71 19.65 -35.35
CA LYS A 456 16.16 20.68 -36.32
C LYS A 456 17.41 20.28 -37.11
N ILE A 457 18.22 19.37 -36.58
CA ILE A 457 19.41 18.85 -37.28
C ILE A 457 19.02 17.73 -38.23
N ILE A 458 18.19 16.79 -37.80
CA ILE A 458 17.77 15.65 -38.63
C ILE A 458 17.10 16.15 -39.90
N ASP A 459 16.24 17.16 -39.78
CA ASP A 459 15.59 17.79 -40.93
C ASP A 459 16.61 18.36 -41.92
N LYS A 460 17.76 18.85 -41.44
CA LYS A 460 18.85 19.36 -42.30
C LYS A 460 19.72 18.24 -42.89
N ILE A 461 19.99 17.16 -42.13
CA ILE A 461 20.74 16.00 -42.63
C ILE A 461 19.97 15.32 -43.77
N ASN A 462 18.65 15.15 -43.62
CA ASN A 462 17.79 14.55 -44.63
C ASN A 462 17.68 15.40 -45.92
N VAL A 463 17.96 16.70 -45.86
CA VAL A 463 18.02 17.60 -47.03
C VAL A 463 19.38 17.51 -47.75
N ILE A 464 20.45 17.11 -47.06
CA ILE A 464 21.82 17.09 -47.59
C ILE A 464 22.18 15.72 -48.21
N ALA A 465 21.52 14.64 -47.78
CA ALA A 465 21.65 13.31 -48.38
C ALA A 465 20.28 12.60 -48.32
N PRO A 466 19.54 12.48 -49.44
CA PRO A 466 18.50 11.46 -49.53
C PRO A 466 19.20 10.12 -49.33
N LEU A 467 18.72 9.31 -48.39
CA LEU A 467 19.13 7.92 -48.25
C LEU A 467 18.90 7.22 -49.60
N GLU A 468 19.97 6.83 -50.29
CA GLU A 468 19.95 5.74 -51.28
C GLU A 468 19.90 4.39 -50.57
#